data_AF-A0A7Y5W0G1-F1
#
_entry.id   AF-A0A7Y5W0G1-F1
#
_cell.length_a   1.000
_cell.length_b   1.000
_cell.length_c   1.000
_cell.angle_alpha   90.00
_cell.angle_beta   90.00
_cell.angle_gamma   90.00
#
_symmetry.space_group_name_H-M   'P 1'
#
loop_
_entity.id
_entity.type
_entity.pdbx_description
1 polymer ?
#
loop_
_entity_poly.entity_id
_entity_poly.type
_entity_poly.pdbx_seq_one_letter_code
_entity_poly.pdbx_strand_id
1 'polypeptide(L)'
;MKAWPLIAALAVPLVGLLVSCGGDSPSSKEPARTTPARTATATPTSGIAAALENLDLPLDLASGLSLGKQDAPVTIAVFEDFQCPHCLRYTALIEPAIIDEYVTPGRVRLEFHNLSFLGPESVQAALAAWCAGEQDQFWPYHKQLFL
;
A
#
# COMPACT_ATOMS: atom_id res chain seq x y z
N MET A 1 27.66 -27.78 -28.90
CA MET A 1 26.95 -27.69 -30.20
C MET A 1 25.45 -27.76 -29.93
N LYS A 2 24.77 -26.62 -29.86
CA LYS A 2 23.31 -26.54 -29.95
C LYS A 2 22.98 -25.11 -30.39
N ALA A 3 22.59 -25.01 -31.65
CA ALA A 3 22.29 -23.77 -32.35
C ALA A 3 20.95 -23.22 -31.87
N TRP A 4 20.91 -21.93 -31.54
CA TRP A 4 19.67 -21.18 -31.35
C TRP A 4 19.43 -20.38 -32.63
N PRO A 5 18.34 -20.62 -33.39
CA PRO A 5 18.05 -19.83 -34.56
C PRO A 5 17.44 -18.48 -34.17
N LEU A 6 18.07 -17.44 -34.72
CA LEU A 6 17.52 -16.11 -34.92
C LEU A 6 16.17 -16.20 -35.67
N ILE A 7 15.10 -15.70 -35.07
CA ILE A 7 13.83 -15.41 -35.75
C ILE A 7 13.41 -14.02 -35.25
N ALA A 8 13.83 -12.98 -35.97
CA ALA A 8 13.07 -12.29 -37.02
C ALA A 8 12.08 -11.27 -36.42
N ALA A 9 12.53 -10.01 -36.42
CA ALA A 9 11.69 -8.86 -36.21
C ALA A 9 10.61 -8.80 -37.30
N LEU A 10 9.35 -8.97 -36.91
CA LEU A 10 8.19 -8.68 -37.74
C LEU A 10 7.51 -7.44 -37.19
N ALA A 11 7.50 -6.40 -38.02
CA ALA A 11 6.89 -5.12 -37.78
C ALA A 11 5.39 -5.27 -37.48
N VAL A 12 4.93 -4.70 -36.38
CA VAL A 12 3.52 -4.61 -35.99
C VAL A 12 2.91 -3.44 -36.77
N PRO A 13 1.87 -3.64 -37.61
CA PRO A 13 1.21 -2.54 -38.28
C PRO A 13 0.33 -1.78 -37.27
N LEU A 14 0.52 -0.46 -37.23
CA LEU A 14 -0.34 0.51 -36.54
C LEU A 14 -1.78 0.39 -37.06
N VAL A 15 -2.65 -0.21 -36.25
CA VAL A 15 -4.11 -0.11 -36.42
C VAL A 15 -4.58 1.06 -35.58
N GLY A 16 -4.87 2.18 -36.24
CA GLY A 16 -5.47 3.35 -35.61
C GLY A 16 -6.92 3.07 -35.21
N LEU A 17 -7.20 3.06 -33.90
CA LEU A 17 -8.55 3.07 -33.37
C LEU A 17 -9.00 4.52 -33.20
N LEU A 18 -9.88 5.00 -34.09
CA LEU A 18 -10.65 6.22 -33.83
C LEU A 18 -11.74 5.88 -32.80
N VAL A 19 -11.48 6.24 -31.55
CA VAL A 19 -12.50 6.27 -30.50
C VAL A 19 -13.31 7.54 -30.68
N SER A 20 -14.57 7.40 -31.07
CA SER A 20 -15.60 8.43 -30.92
C SER A 20 -16.78 7.82 -30.18
N CYS A 21 -16.95 8.23 -28.92
CA CYS A 21 -18.19 8.13 -28.18
C CYS A 21 -18.34 9.42 -27.38
N GLY A 22 -18.89 10.44 -28.05
CA GLY A 22 -19.46 11.61 -27.37
C GLY A 22 -20.79 11.20 -26.76
N GLY A 23 -20.88 11.24 -25.43
CA GLY A 23 -22.11 11.08 -24.67
C GLY A 23 -22.25 12.25 -23.70
N ASP A 24 -23.03 13.24 -24.10
CA ASP A 24 -23.46 14.37 -23.27
C ASP A 24 -24.33 13.85 -22.12
N SER A 25 -23.92 14.08 -20.87
CA SER A 25 -24.75 13.83 -19.69
C SER A 25 -25.04 15.16 -18.99
N PRO A 26 -26.32 15.53 -18.77
CA PRO A 26 -26.68 16.82 -18.23
C PRO A 26 -26.36 16.91 -16.73
N SER A 27 -25.64 17.97 -16.38
CA SER A 27 -25.30 18.37 -15.01
C SER A 27 -26.55 18.83 -14.27
N SER A 28 -27.01 18.04 -13.29
CA SER A 28 -28.01 18.47 -12.31
C SER A 28 -27.31 19.26 -11.18
N LYS A 29 -27.64 20.55 -11.07
CA LYS A 29 -27.27 21.42 -9.96
C LYS A 29 -27.99 20.97 -8.67
N GLU A 30 -27.24 20.52 -7.68
CA GLU A 30 -27.69 20.37 -6.29
C GLU A 30 -27.23 21.62 -5.48
N PRO A 31 -28.11 22.29 -4.70
CA PRO A 31 -27.71 23.46 -3.93
C PRO A 31 -26.91 23.07 -2.67
N ALA A 32 -25.84 23.81 -2.43
CA ALA A 32 -24.90 23.60 -1.34
C ALA A 32 -25.57 23.71 0.04
N ARG A 33 -25.48 22.63 0.84
CA ARG A 33 -25.75 22.65 2.26
C ARG A 33 -24.48 23.06 3.01
N THR A 34 -24.50 24.25 3.61
CA THR A 34 -23.37 24.80 4.35
C THR A 34 -23.24 24.12 5.71
N THR A 35 -22.40 23.08 5.78
CA THR A 35 -21.87 22.58 7.05
C THR A 35 -20.66 23.42 7.43
N PRO A 36 -20.54 23.98 8.64
CA PRO A 36 -19.36 24.70 9.06
C PRO A 36 -18.16 23.73 9.07
N ALA A 37 -17.18 24.01 8.21
CA ALA A 37 -15.94 23.27 8.13
C ALA A 37 -15.20 23.42 9.46
N ARG A 38 -15.18 22.33 10.24
CA ARG A 38 -14.24 22.15 11.34
C ARG A 38 -12.85 22.27 10.75
N THR A 39 -12.11 23.30 11.13
CA THR A 39 -10.72 23.52 10.73
C THR A 39 -9.92 22.29 11.16
N ALA A 40 -9.64 21.40 10.21
CA ALA A 40 -8.67 20.34 10.39
C ALA A 40 -7.31 21.03 10.40
N THR A 41 -6.69 21.14 11.57
CA THR A 41 -5.27 21.49 11.67
C THR A 41 -4.50 20.37 10.97
N ALA A 42 -4.10 20.60 9.72
CA ALA A 42 -3.25 19.67 9.00
C ALA A 42 -1.91 19.61 9.75
N THR A 43 -1.62 18.46 10.38
CA THR A 43 -0.27 18.15 10.81
C THR A 43 0.64 18.26 9.58
N PRO A 44 1.79 18.94 9.66
CA PRO A 44 2.66 19.05 8.50
C PRO A 44 3.10 17.65 8.07
N THR A 45 2.75 17.27 6.84
CA THR A 45 3.10 15.99 6.19
C THR A 45 4.60 15.68 6.29
N SER A 46 5.44 16.72 6.42
CA SER A 46 6.89 16.61 6.63
C SER A 46 7.30 15.75 7.83
N GLY A 47 6.50 15.69 8.90
CA GLY A 47 6.84 14.87 10.07
C GLY A 47 6.57 13.38 9.86
N ILE A 48 5.59 13.04 9.03
CA ILE A 48 5.18 11.66 8.75
C ILE A 48 6.20 10.96 7.84
N ALA A 49 6.60 11.63 6.75
CA ALA A 49 7.61 11.09 5.84
C ALA A 49 8.94 10.82 6.57
N ALA A 50 9.38 11.77 7.41
CA ALA A 50 10.59 11.59 8.21
C ALA A 50 10.46 10.42 9.21
N ALA A 51 9.29 10.21 9.81
CA ALA A 51 9.06 9.07 10.70
C ALA A 51 9.18 7.74 9.95
N LEU A 52 8.59 7.64 8.75
CA LEU A 52 8.70 6.45 7.91
C LEU A 52 10.13 6.19 7.44
N GLU A 53 10.84 7.21 6.95
CA GLU A 53 12.23 7.08 6.51
C GLU A 53 13.09 6.40 7.60
N ASN A 54 12.90 6.83 8.85
CA ASN A 54 13.64 6.34 10.02
C ASN A 54 13.04 5.09 10.69
N LEU A 55 11.95 4.51 10.15
CA LEU A 55 11.37 3.29 10.69
C LEU A 55 12.33 2.11 10.50
N ASP A 56 12.82 1.57 11.62
CA ASP A 56 13.62 0.35 11.66
C ASP A 56 12.69 -0.86 11.88
N LEU A 57 12.77 -1.85 11.00
CA LEU A 57 11.91 -3.02 11.03
C LEU A 57 12.72 -4.25 11.44
N PRO A 58 12.24 -5.09 12.37
CA PRO A 58 12.91 -6.34 12.74
C PRO A 58 12.69 -7.39 11.64
N LEU A 59 13.41 -7.26 10.53
CA LEU A 59 13.23 -8.10 9.34
C LEU A 59 13.55 -9.58 9.58
N ASP A 60 14.30 -9.91 10.63
CA ASP A 60 14.52 -11.29 11.08
C ASP A 60 13.25 -11.94 11.66
N LEU A 61 12.27 -11.12 12.07
CA LEU A 61 10.95 -11.55 12.52
C LEU A 61 9.88 -11.47 11.41
N ALA A 62 10.25 -11.06 10.20
CA ALA A 62 9.34 -10.96 9.07
C ALA A 62 9.15 -12.31 8.38
N SER A 63 7.91 -12.63 8.00
CA SER A 63 7.59 -13.81 7.19
C SER A 63 6.33 -13.54 6.36
N GLY A 64 6.48 -13.41 5.04
CA GLY A 64 5.40 -12.98 4.16
C GLY A 64 4.75 -11.67 4.65
N LEU A 65 3.43 -11.68 4.81
CA LEU A 65 2.62 -10.53 5.27
C LEU A 65 2.57 -10.40 6.81
N SER A 66 3.40 -11.14 7.54
CA SER A 66 3.39 -11.14 9.01
C SER A 66 4.72 -10.66 9.58
N LEU A 67 4.67 -10.05 10.77
CA LEU A 67 5.84 -9.60 11.52
C LEU A 67 5.70 -10.05 12.98
N GLY A 68 6.72 -10.75 13.48
CA GLY A 68 6.73 -11.32 14.83
C GLY A 68 6.74 -12.83 14.84
N LYS A 69 7.00 -13.39 16.03
CA LYS A 69 7.12 -14.84 16.24
C LYS A 69 5.84 -15.57 15.86
N GLN A 70 5.99 -16.74 15.24
CA GLN A 70 4.86 -17.57 14.82
C GLN A 70 4.02 -18.08 16.01
N ASP A 71 4.63 -18.23 17.18
CA ASP A 71 4.01 -18.69 18.43
C ASP A 71 3.69 -17.54 19.41
N ALA A 72 3.68 -16.29 18.95
CA ALA A 72 3.29 -15.17 19.79
C ALA A 72 1.87 -15.38 20.36
N PRO A 73 1.63 -15.08 21.65
CA PRO A 73 0.36 -15.39 22.31
C PRO A 73 -0.82 -14.53 21.83
N VAL A 74 -0.55 -13.44 21.12
CA VAL A 74 -1.56 -12.52 20.57
C VAL A 74 -1.24 -12.20 19.12
N THR A 75 -2.26 -12.23 18.26
CA THR A 75 -2.18 -11.77 16.87
C THR A 75 -3.03 -10.52 16.69
N ILE A 76 -2.47 -9.50 16.05
CA ILE A 76 -3.19 -8.30 15.60
C ILE A 76 -3.30 -8.37 14.09
N ALA A 77 -4.51 -8.53 13.59
CA ALA A 77 -4.81 -8.42 12.16
C ALA A 77 -4.96 -6.93 11.79
N VAL A 78 -4.08 -6.44 10.92
CA VAL A 78 -3.99 -5.06 10.48
C VAL A 78 -4.55 -4.97 9.06
N PHE A 79 -5.64 -4.24 8.88
CA PHE A 79 -6.29 -4.06 7.58
C PHE A 79 -6.03 -2.65 7.05
N GLU A 80 -5.30 -2.53 5.94
CA GLU A 80 -4.92 -1.23 5.40
C GLU A 80 -5.13 -1.11 3.89
N ASP A 81 -5.33 0.14 3.47
CA ASP A 81 -5.29 0.57 2.07
C ASP A 81 -4.07 1.51 1.91
N PHE A 82 -3.20 1.23 0.93
CA PHE A 82 -2.01 2.05 0.68
C PHE A 82 -2.32 3.48 0.22
N GLN A 83 -3.55 3.77 -0.21
CA GLN A 83 -3.99 5.13 -0.54
C GLN A 83 -4.63 5.85 0.68
N CYS A 84 -4.83 5.16 1.81
CA CYS A 84 -5.55 5.74 2.94
C CYS A 84 -4.63 6.62 3.80
N PRO A 85 -4.93 7.92 3.98
CA PRO A 85 -4.09 8.82 4.78
C PRO A 85 -4.10 8.49 6.28
N HIS A 86 -5.11 7.76 6.76
CA HIS A 86 -5.15 7.30 8.15
C HIS A 86 -4.32 6.04 8.37
N CYS A 87 -4.26 5.14 7.38
CA CYS A 87 -3.35 3.99 7.37
C CYS A 87 -1.90 4.49 7.40
N LEU A 88 -1.55 5.41 6.49
CA LEU A 88 -0.25 6.09 6.50
C LEU A 88 0.13 6.64 7.89
N ARG A 89 -0.82 7.30 8.56
CA ARG A 89 -0.58 7.86 9.89
C ARG A 89 -0.37 6.77 10.95
N TYR A 90 -1.11 5.67 10.87
CA TYR A 90 -0.92 4.51 11.76
C TYR A 90 0.46 3.89 11.54
N THR A 91 0.81 3.56 10.31
CA THR A 91 2.10 2.96 9.92
C THR A 91 3.28 3.82 10.38
N ALA A 92 3.16 5.15 10.22
CA ALA A 92 4.24 6.06 10.57
C ALA A 92 4.39 6.35 12.08
N LEU A 93 3.28 6.39 12.82
CA LEU A 93 3.28 6.96 14.19
C LEU A 93 2.88 5.99 15.30
N ILE A 94 2.22 4.87 14.97
CA ILE A 94 1.65 3.94 15.95
C ILE A 94 2.27 2.56 15.82
N GLU A 95 2.32 2.02 14.59
CA GLU A 95 2.91 0.71 14.31
C GLU A 95 4.34 0.54 14.87
N PRO A 96 5.25 1.54 14.80
CA PRO A 96 6.61 1.39 15.31
C PRO A 96 6.64 1.11 16.82
N ALA A 97 5.81 1.79 17.60
CA ALA A 97 5.71 1.55 19.04
C ALA A 97 5.13 0.17 19.34
N ILE A 98 4.19 -0.32 18.52
CA ILE A 98 3.66 -1.69 18.66
C ILE A 98 4.76 -2.71 18.38
N ILE A 99 5.56 -2.47 17.34
CA ILE A 99 6.68 -3.32 16.96
C ILE A 99 7.69 -3.39 18.10
N ASP A 100 8.17 -2.25 18.57
CA ASP A 100 9.22 -2.17 19.59
C ASP A 100 8.76 -2.74 20.93
N GLU A 101 7.56 -2.37 21.39
CA GLU A 101 7.10 -2.77 22.70
C GLU A 101 6.57 -4.21 22.71
N TYR A 102 5.96 -4.72 21.64
CA TYR A 102 5.21 -5.99 21.70
C TYR A 102 5.68 -7.04 20.69
N VAL A 103 6.04 -6.65 19.47
CA VAL A 103 6.47 -7.61 18.44
C VAL A 103 7.88 -8.10 18.70
N THR A 104 8.82 -7.18 18.91
CA THR A 104 10.23 -7.49 19.17
C THR A 104 10.42 -8.39 20.41
N PRO A 105 9.71 -8.17 21.53
CA PRO A 105 9.76 -9.09 22.68
C PRO A 105 9.04 -10.44 22.45
N GLY A 106 8.32 -10.60 21.34
CA GLY A 106 7.59 -11.82 20.99
C GLY A 106 6.23 -11.96 21.67
N ARG A 107 5.61 -10.85 22.10
CA ARG A 107 4.29 -10.85 22.74
C ARG A 107 3.15 -10.75 21.73
N VAL A 108 3.41 -10.11 20.59
CA VAL A 108 2.44 -9.87 19.51
C VAL A 108 3.02 -10.32 18.17
N ARG A 109 2.16 -10.85 17.31
CA ARG A 109 2.38 -11.02 15.88
C ARG A 109 1.44 -10.09 15.12
N LEU A 110 1.98 -9.29 14.20
CA LEU A 110 1.19 -8.51 13.26
C LEU A 110 0.91 -9.35 12.01
N GLU A 111 -0.32 -9.33 11.53
CA GLU A 111 -0.72 -9.94 10.26
C GLU A 111 -1.39 -8.89 9.39
N PHE A 112 -0.74 -8.54 8.28
CA PHE A 112 -1.25 -7.54 7.37
C PHE A 112 -2.26 -8.14 6.40
N HIS A 113 -3.34 -7.39 6.16
CA HIS A 113 -4.39 -7.72 5.21
C HIS A 113 -4.66 -6.51 4.31
N ASN A 114 -4.56 -6.72 2.99
CA ASN A 114 -4.96 -5.72 2.01
C ASN A 114 -6.47 -5.44 2.13
N LEU A 115 -6.82 -4.17 2.29
CA LEU A 115 -8.20 -3.67 2.25
C LEU A 115 -8.28 -2.56 1.21
N SER A 116 -8.36 -2.91 -0.08
CA SER A 116 -8.39 -1.94 -1.18
C SER A 116 -9.81 -1.39 -1.39
N PHE A 117 -10.09 -0.16 -0.94
CA PHE A 117 -11.42 0.47 -1.03
C PHE A 117 -11.43 1.88 -1.61
N LEU A 118 -10.27 2.51 -1.86
CA LEU A 118 -10.21 3.90 -2.32
C LEU A 118 -10.13 4.07 -3.84
N GLY A 119 -9.77 3.02 -4.59
CA GLY A 119 -9.81 3.05 -6.05
C GLY A 119 -8.91 2.01 -6.73
N PRO A 120 -8.71 2.15 -8.06
CA PRO A 120 -7.87 1.23 -8.83
C PRO A 120 -6.42 1.19 -8.35
N GLU A 121 -5.86 2.32 -7.93
CA GLU A 121 -4.48 2.39 -7.42
C GLU A 121 -4.32 1.60 -6.11
N SER A 122 -5.34 1.58 -5.24
CA SER A 122 -5.34 0.74 -4.03
C SER A 122 -5.25 -0.75 -4.35
N VAL A 123 -5.91 -1.19 -5.43
CA VAL A 123 -5.87 -2.58 -5.89
C VAL A 123 -4.50 -2.90 -6.48
N GLN A 124 -3.94 -1.99 -7.28
CA GLN A 124 -2.61 -2.15 -7.86
C GLN A 124 -1.52 -2.23 -6.77
N ALA A 125 -1.57 -1.33 -5.78
CA ALA A 125 -0.64 -1.31 -4.65
C ALA A 125 -0.76 -2.61 -3.82
N ALA A 126 -1.98 -3.06 -3.54
CA ALA A 126 -2.23 -4.32 -2.83
C ALA A 126 -1.66 -5.55 -3.58
N LEU A 127 -1.84 -5.60 -4.90
CA LEU A 127 -1.28 -6.66 -5.74
C LEU A 127 0.25 -6.62 -5.71
N ALA A 128 0.85 -5.44 -5.85
CA ALA A 128 2.29 -5.29 -5.82
C ALA A 128 2.87 -5.69 -4.45
N ALA A 129 2.19 -5.33 -3.36
CA ALA A 129 2.57 -5.73 -2.01
C ALA A 129 2.47 -7.25 -1.83
N TRP A 130 1.44 -7.89 -2.37
CA TRP A 130 1.33 -9.35 -2.38
C TRP A 130 2.51 -10.01 -3.10
N CYS A 131 2.86 -9.52 -4.30
CA CYS A 131 4.01 -10.03 -5.05
C CYS A 131 5.35 -9.81 -4.32
N ALA A 132 5.49 -8.73 -3.55
CA ALA A 132 6.64 -8.52 -2.68
C ALA A 132 6.66 -9.54 -1.53
N GLY A 133 5.50 -9.89 -0.98
CA GLY A 133 5.36 -10.92 0.05
C GLY A 133 5.73 -12.32 -0.42
N GLU A 134 5.44 -12.68 -1.67
CA GLU A 134 5.90 -13.95 -2.27
C GLU A 134 7.43 -14.05 -2.40
N GLN A 135 8.13 -12.92 -2.25
CA GLN A 135 9.58 -12.81 -2.30
C GLN A 135 10.20 -12.52 -0.92
N ASP A 136 9.43 -12.65 0.16
CA ASP A 136 9.84 -12.28 1.53
C ASP A 136 10.29 -10.81 1.66
N GLN A 137 9.77 -9.93 0.81
CA GLN A 137 10.06 -8.49 0.77
C GLN A 137 8.84 -7.62 1.08
N PHE A 138 7.78 -8.20 1.65
CA PHE A 138 6.55 -7.46 1.97
C PHE A 138 6.82 -6.23 2.83
N TRP A 139 7.48 -6.38 3.99
CA TRP A 139 7.63 -5.30 4.97
C TRP A 139 8.50 -4.13 4.49
N PRO A 140 9.67 -4.36 3.84
CA PRO A 140 10.41 -3.28 3.19
C PRO A 140 9.58 -2.57 2.11
N TYR A 141 8.80 -3.32 1.33
CA TYR A 141 7.98 -2.77 0.26
C TYR A 141 6.73 -2.03 0.77
N HIS A 142 6.10 -2.52 1.84
CA HIS A 142 4.97 -1.90 2.54
C HIS A 142 5.36 -0.52 3.08
N LYS A 143 6.52 -0.42 3.75
CA LYS A 143 7.10 0.86 4.16
C LYS A 143 7.28 1.80 2.97
N GLN A 144 7.80 1.29 1.84
CA GLN A 144 8.04 2.10 0.64
C GLN A 144 6.76 2.55 -0.05
N LEU A 145 5.68 1.76 -0.02
CA LEU A 145 4.39 2.14 -0.60
C LEU A 145 3.73 3.31 0.15
N PHE A 146 4.06 3.50 1.42
CA PHE A 146 3.56 4.61 2.25
C PHE A 146 4.45 5.87 2.21
N LEU A 147 5.66 5.79 1.64
CA LEU A 147 6.57 6.93 1.43
C LEU A 147 6.28 7.66 0.11
#